data_AF-A0A949PRM2-F1
#
_entry.id   AF-A0A949PRM2-F1
#
_cell.length_a   1.000
_cell.length_b   1.000
_cell.length_c   1.000
_cell.angle_alpha   90.00
_cell.angle_beta   90.00
_cell.angle_gamma   90.00
#
_symmetry.space_group_name_H-M   'P 1'
#
loop_
_entity.id
_entity.type
_entity.pdbx_description
1 polymer ?
#
loop_
_entity_poly.entity_id
_entity_poly.type
_entity_poly.pdbx_seq_one_letter_code
_entity_poly.pdbx_strand_id
1 'polypeptide(L)'
;MNTQASIPSELPADQAPRRYMGRPETEGVAASGQAARTEGFGDAVEIWLHIPPNTQSLLLVEALGGATGPEITAQQRADIERVGWCEEVAYHAGYDQYWKMPTFGAILSMPKHYKIPMPQANHVKVQSKLVKQGESRGFWMRVRLRGSEELAQE
;
A
#
# COMPACT_ATOMS: atom_id res chain seq x y z
N MET A 1 64.97 -34.47 -30.00
CA MET A 1 64.39 -33.68 -28.89
C MET A 1 63.75 -32.44 -29.48
N ASN A 2 62.51 -32.19 -29.07
CA ASN A 2 61.63 -31.04 -29.31
C ASN A 2 61.00 -30.89 -30.70
N THR A 3 59.67 -30.88 -30.66
CA THR A 3 58.68 -31.03 -31.72
C THR A 3 57.60 -29.97 -31.51
N GLN A 4 56.89 -29.65 -32.61
CA GLN A 4 55.64 -28.89 -32.69
C GLN A 4 55.76 -27.35 -32.58
N ALA A 5 54.99 -26.56 -33.33
CA ALA A 5 53.63 -26.81 -33.79
C ALA A 5 53.32 -26.11 -35.14
N SER A 6 52.42 -26.72 -35.92
CA SER A 6 51.71 -26.07 -37.01
C SER A 6 50.22 -26.35 -36.82
N ILE A 7 49.41 -25.30 -36.72
CA ILE A 7 47.97 -25.36 -36.94
C ILE A 7 47.53 -24.00 -37.52
N PRO A 8 46.89 -23.95 -38.69
CA PRO A 8 46.09 -22.81 -39.13
C PRO A 8 44.58 -23.08 -39.08
N SER A 9 43.84 -21.97 -39.05
CA SER A 9 42.52 -21.72 -39.65
C SER A 9 41.21 -22.22 -39.02
N GLU A 10 40.32 -21.22 -38.90
CA GLU A 10 38.86 -21.21 -39.13
C GLU A 10 37.87 -21.48 -37.97
N LEU A 11 37.20 -20.37 -37.59
CA LEU A 11 35.86 -20.21 -36.99
C LEU A 11 34.76 -20.78 -37.93
N PRO A 12 33.47 -20.98 -37.55
CA PRO A 12 32.72 -20.14 -36.59
C PRO A 12 31.60 -20.81 -35.73
N ALA A 13 31.09 -19.97 -34.80
CA ALA A 13 29.72 -19.86 -34.26
C ALA A 13 28.99 -21.13 -33.76
N ASP A 14 28.66 -21.17 -32.47
CA ASP A 14 27.26 -21.00 -32.01
C ASP A 14 27.17 -20.93 -30.46
N GLN A 15 26.39 -19.96 -29.99
CA GLN A 15 25.65 -19.90 -28.72
C GLN A 15 26.28 -20.25 -27.36
N ALA A 16 26.49 -19.15 -26.62
CA ALA A 16 25.91 -18.88 -25.30
C ALA A 16 26.51 -19.54 -24.03
N PRO A 17 26.47 -18.82 -22.89
CA PRO A 17 27.53 -18.90 -21.90
C PRO A 17 27.24 -19.80 -20.70
N ARG A 18 28.28 -20.56 -20.35
CA ARG A 18 28.86 -20.78 -19.00
C ARG A 18 27.89 -20.85 -17.82
N ARG A 19 27.57 -22.08 -17.42
CA ARG A 19 27.32 -22.45 -16.02
C ARG A 19 28.66 -22.55 -15.26
N TYR A 20 28.82 -21.84 -14.15
CA TYR A 20 29.87 -22.04 -13.14
C TYR A 20 29.21 -21.77 -11.77
N MET A 21 28.88 -22.80 -10.99
CA MET A 21 29.69 -23.47 -9.95
C MET A 21 29.88 -22.65 -8.66
N GLY A 22 29.11 -23.00 -7.61
CA GLY A 22 29.67 -23.30 -6.28
C GLY A 22 29.48 -22.32 -5.10
N ARG A 23 28.48 -22.61 -4.24
CA ARG A 23 28.37 -22.53 -2.74
C ARG A 23 28.79 -21.25 -1.96
N PRO A 24 28.29 -21.00 -0.72
CA PRO A 24 27.49 -21.85 0.17
C PRO A 24 26.15 -21.24 0.61
N GLU A 25 25.14 -22.09 0.82
CA GLU A 25 23.90 -21.73 1.52
C GLU A 25 24.20 -21.68 3.02
N THR A 26 24.66 -20.51 3.48
CA THR A 26 24.69 -20.16 4.90
C THR A 26 23.32 -19.64 5.28
N GLU A 27 22.79 -20.20 6.38
CA GLU A 27 21.61 -19.77 7.13
C GLU A 27 21.27 -18.29 6.96
N GLY A 28 20.20 -18.03 6.22
CA GLY A 28 19.48 -16.77 6.23
C GLY A 28 18.11 -17.05 6.80
N VAL A 29 18.06 -17.08 8.14
CA VAL A 29 16.87 -16.94 9.00
C VAL A 29 15.66 -16.50 8.20
N ALA A 30 14.67 -17.38 8.06
CA ALA A 30 13.30 -17.00 7.74
C ALA A 30 12.77 -16.16 8.92
N ALA A 31 13.29 -14.95 9.05
CA ALA A 31 12.69 -13.88 9.80
C ALA A 31 11.42 -13.60 9.02
N SER A 32 10.36 -14.28 9.46
CA SER A 32 8.99 -13.87 9.20
C SER A 32 8.98 -12.38 9.51
N GLY A 33 8.92 -11.56 8.45
CA GLY A 33 8.95 -10.10 8.56
C GLY A 33 7.94 -9.72 9.62
N GLN A 34 8.45 -9.30 10.78
CA GLN A 34 7.60 -8.89 11.87
C GLN A 34 7.00 -7.57 11.40
N ALA A 35 5.82 -7.66 10.80
CA ALA A 35 4.88 -6.56 10.73
C ALA A 35 4.97 -5.86 12.08
N ALA A 36 5.25 -4.55 12.08
CA ALA A 36 5.26 -3.77 13.29
C ALA A 36 3.94 -4.08 13.98
N ARG A 37 3.99 -4.80 15.10
CA ARG A 37 2.78 -5.25 15.77
C ARG A 37 2.10 -3.99 16.26
N THR A 38 1.16 -3.51 15.46
CA THR A 38 0.33 -2.42 15.89
C THR A 38 -0.60 -3.00 16.94
N GLU A 39 -0.39 -2.63 18.21
CA GLU A 39 -1.14 -3.14 19.37
C GLU A 39 -2.68 -2.97 19.21
N GLY A 40 -3.13 -2.12 18.28
CA GLY A 40 -4.54 -1.93 17.93
C GLY A 40 -5.02 -2.54 16.61
N PHE A 41 -4.15 -3.02 15.71
CA PHE A 41 -4.55 -3.55 14.38
C PHE A 41 -4.07 -4.99 14.11
N GLY A 42 -3.28 -5.59 15.00
CA GLY A 42 -2.86 -6.99 14.88
C GLY A 42 -1.91 -7.22 13.70
N ASP A 43 -2.24 -8.20 12.84
CA ASP A 43 -1.50 -8.57 11.62
C ASP A 43 -2.04 -7.85 10.36
N ALA A 44 -3.01 -6.93 10.51
CA ALA A 44 -3.65 -6.28 9.38
C ALA A 44 -2.66 -5.35 8.67
N VAL A 45 -2.18 -5.80 7.50
CA VAL A 45 -1.29 -5.03 6.63
C VAL A 45 -2.04 -3.87 5.93
N GLU A 46 -3.34 -4.04 5.70
CA GLU A 46 -4.19 -3.06 5.03
C GLU A 46 -5.52 -2.89 5.76
N ILE A 47 -5.93 -1.64 6.00
CA ILE A 47 -7.18 -1.28 6.66
C ILE A 47 -7.97 -0.27 5.85
N TRP A 48 -9.29 -0.30 5.99
CA TRP A 48 -10.18 0.72 5.43
C TRP A 48 -10.74 1.60 6.53
N LEU A 49 -10.66 2.90 6.33
CA LEU A 49 -11.25 3.91 7.21
C LEU A 49 -12.41 4.59 6.50
N HIS A 50 -13.58 4.58 7.11
CA HIS A 50 -14.77 5.28 6.63
C HIS A 50 -15.00 6.56 7.46
N ILE A 51 -15.31 7.65 6.77
CA ILE A 51 -15.76 8.90 7.35
C ILE A 51 -17.19 9.12 6.85
N PRO A 52 -18.19 8.89 7.71
CA PRO A 52 -19.59 9.14 7.37
C PRO A 52 -19.83 10.62 7.06
N PRO A 53 -20.79 10.93 6.17
CA PRO A 53 -21.11 12.31 5.82
C PRO A 53 -21.60 13.05 7.06
N ASN A 54 -21.20 14.31 7.20
CA ASN A 54 -21.53 15.19 8.33
C ASN A 54 -20.99 14.73 9.69
N THR A 55 -20.06 13.77 9.72
CA THR A 55 -19.35 13.35 10.94
C THR A 55 -17.84 13.51 10.75
N GLN A 56 -17.12 13.77 11.84
CA GLN A 56 -15.66 13.78 11.87
C GLN A 56 -15.10 12.48 12.49
N SER A 57 -15.95 11.46 12.59
CA SER A 57 -15.61 10.15 13.12
C SER A 57 -14.90 9.32 12.05
N LEU A 58 -13.91 8.56 12.50
CA LEU A 58 -13.18 7.60 11.68
C LEU A 58 -13.57 6.19 12.12
N LEU A 59 -14.26 5.48 11.24
CA LEU A 59 -14.70 4.11 11.49
C LEU A 59 -13.77 3.14 10.78
N LEU A 60 -13.32 2.10 11.48
CA LEU A 60 -12.62 0.99 10.86
C LEU A 60 -13.64 0.08 10.18
N VAL A 61 -13.53 -0.08 8.86
CA VAL A 61 -14.44 -0.90 8.06
C VAL A 61 -13.67 -2.01 7.35
N GLU A 62 -14.36 -3.08 6.96
CA GLU A 62 -13.72 -4.23 6.30
C GLU A 62 -13.38 -3.94 4.82
N ALA A 63 -14.19 -3.12 4.15
CA ALA A 63 -14.04 -2.85 2.72
C ALA A 63 -14.68 -1.52 2.29
N LEU A 64 -14.31 -1.07 1.08
CA LEU A 64 -14.94 0.06 0.41
C LEU A 64 -16.46 -0.14 0.28
N GLY A 65 -17.24 0.83 0.77
CA GLY A 65 -18.71 0.78 0.80
C GLY A 65 -19.30 0.27 2.12
N GLY A 66 -18.49 -0.30 3.02
CA GLY A 66 -18.90 -0.52 4.40
C GLY A 66 -19.08 0.80 5.14
N ALA A 67 -20.18 0.97 5.87
CA ALA A 67 -20.46 2.17 6.69
C ALA A 67 -20.64 1.87 8.18
N THR A 68 -20.39 0.63 8.59
CA THR A 68 -20.56 0.20 9.97
C THR A 68 -19.28 -0.48 10.41
N GLY A 69 -18.78 -0.04 11.56
CA GLY A 69 -17.51 -0.49 12.11
C GLY A 69 -17.22 0.24 13.41
N PRO A 70 -16.26 -0.27 14.21
CA PRO A 70 -15.85 0.41 15.43
C PRO A 70 -15.16 1.73 15.08
N GLU A 71 -15.40 2.76 15.89
CA GLU A 71 -14.62 3.99 15.82
C GLU A 71 -13.17 3.70 16.23
N ILE A 72 -12.22 4.28 15.51
CA ILE A 72 -10.81 4.10 15.83
C ILE A 72 -10.49 4.72 17.19
N THR A 73 -9.74 3.99 18.01
CA THR A 73 -9.23 4.49 19.29
C THR A 73 -8.10 5.50 19.08
N ALA A 74 -7.81 6.31 20.10
CA ALA A 74 -6.68 7.25 20.06
C ALA A 74 -5.34 6.54 19.81
N GLN A 75 -5.16 5.34 20.37
CA GLN A 75 -3.95 4.53 20.17
C GLN A 75 -3.82 4.07 18.71
N GLN A 76 -4.90 3.57 18.12
CA GLN A 76 -4.94 3.19 16.71
C GLN A 76 -4.65 4.38 15.80
N ARG A 77 -5.21 5.55 16.11
CA ARG A 77 -4.96 6.79 15.36
C ARG A 77 -3.48 7.19 15.41
N ALA A 78 -2.86 7.11 16.59
CA ALA A 78 -1.44 7.40 16.75
C ALA A 78 -0.56 6.41 15.96
N ASP A 79 -0.95 5.14 15.89
CA ASP A 79 -0.20 4.18 15.08
C ASP A 79 -0.36 4.45 13.58
N ILE A 80 -1.57 4.76 13.11
CA ILE A 80 -1.79 5.18 11.72
C ILE A 80 -0.96 6.43 11.36
N GLU A 81 -0.89 7.42 12.25
CA GLU A 81 -0.07 8.62 12.04
C GLU A 81 1.42 8.29 11.93
N ARG A 82 1.88 7.26 12.66
CA ARG A 82 3.29 6.85 12.71
C ARG A 82 3.71 5.92 11.57
N VAL A 83 2.93 4.87 11.30
CA VAL A 83 3.30 3.79 10.37
C VAL A 83 2.35 3.67 9.17
N GLY A 84 1.19 4.30 9.26
CA GLY A 84 0.17 4.23 8.22
C GLY A 84 0.57 4.98 6.96
N TRP A 85 0.15 4.43 5.83
CA TRP A 85 0.34 5.01 4.52
C TRP A 85 -0.96 4.95 3.73
N CYS A 86 -1.57 6.09 3.44
CA CYS A 86 -2.81 6.13 2.67
C CYS A 86 -2.54 6.01 1.16
N GLU A 87 -2.92 4.88 0.58
CA GLU A 87 -2.70 4.55 -0.84
C GLU A 87 -3.92 4.83 -1.70
N GLU A 88 -5.13 4.78 -1.13
CA GLU A 88 -6.36 5.00 -1.88
C GLU A 88 -7.33 5.87 -1.08
N VAL A 89 -7.96 6.83 -1.76
CA VAL A 89 -9.05 7.64 -1.22
C VAL A 89 -10.25 7.54 -2.16
N ALA A 90 -11.39 7.13 -1.63
CA ALA A 90 -12.63 7.02 -2.36
C ALA A 90 -13.69 7.94 -1.76
N TYR A 91 -14.51 8.55 -2.61
CA TYR A 91 -15.66 9.35 -2.19
C TYR A 91 -16.93 8.85 -2.86
N HIS A 92 -17.93 8.48 -2.06
CA HIS A 92 -19.25 8.11 -2.57
C HIS A 92 -20.25 9.23 -2.27
N ALA A 93 -20.80 9.83 -3.34
CA ALA A 93 -21.85 10.83 -3.24
C ALA A 93 -23.21 10.23 -3.60
N GLY A 94 -24.27 10.64 -2.90
CA GLY A 94 -25.63 10.27 -3.31
C GLY A 94 -26.00 10.91 -4.65
N TYR A 95 -26.83 10.23 -5.45
CA TYR A 95 -27.41 10.81 -6.67
C TYR A 95 -28.14 12.13 -6.42
N ASP A 96 -28.70 12.36 -5.23
CA ASP A 96 -29.32 13.63 -4.84
C ASP A 96 -28.31 14.79 -4.65
N GLN A 97 -27.02 14.48 -4.54
CA GLN A 97 -25.94 15.41 -4.19
C GLN A 97 -24.76 15.38 -5.17
N TYR A 98 -24.95 14.84 -6.38
CA TYR A 98 -23.88 14.77 -7.39
C TYR A 98 -23.27 16.14 -7.72
N TRP A 99 -24.07 17.20 -7.66
CA TRP A 99 -23.65 18.59 -7.90
C TRP A 99 -22.80 19.18 -6.76
N LYS A 100 -22.76 18.53 -5.59
CA LYS A 100 -21.88 18.86 -4.45
C LYS A 100 -20.63 17.99 -4.41
N MET A 101 -20.29 17.28 -5.49
CA MET A 101 -19.10 16.44 -5.49
C MET A 101 -17.84 17.29 -5.27
N PRO A 102 -17.02 16.97 -4.26
CA PRO A 102 -15.74 17.61 -4.06
C PRO A 102 -14.83 17.31 -5.25
N THR A 103 -13.94 18.25 -5.55
CA THR A 103 -12.93 18.04 -6.60
C THR A 103 -11.95 16.95 -6.21
N PHE A 104 -11.25 16.35 -7.18
CA PHE A 104 -10.21 15.36 -6.92
C PHE A 104 -9.15 15.85 -5.90
N GLY A 105 -8.74 17.11 -6.00
CA GLY A 105 -7.80 17.71 -5.05
C GLY A 105 -8.37 17.82 -3.62
N ALA A 106 -9.67 18.09 -3.48
CA ALA A 106 -10.33 18.10 -2.17
C ALA A 106 -10.46 16.70 -1.57
N ILE A 107 -10.77 15.68 -2.40
CA ILE A 107 -10.80 14.27 -1.97
C ILE A 107 -9.40 13.84 -1.51
N LEU A 108 -8.37 14.14 -2.31
CA LEU A 108 -6.97 13.80 -1.99
C LEU A 108 -6.43 14.56 -0.77
N SER A 109 -7.01 15.70 -0.42
CA SER A 109 -6.62 16.44 0.80
C SER A 109 -7.20 15.82 2.07
N MET A 110 -8.16 14.90 1.95
CA MET A 110 -8.89 14.38 3.11
C MET A 110 -8.00 13.64 4.13
N PRO A 111 -7.05 12.77 3.73
CA PRO A 111 -6.14 12.13 4.68
C PRO A 111 -5.29 13.13 5.47
N LYS A 112 -4.94 14.29 4.88
CA LYS A 112 -4.17 15.34 5.57
C LYS A 112 -4.93 15.93 6.76
N HIS A 113 -6.26 16.06 6.67
CA HIS A 113 -7.09 16.55 7.77
C HIS A 113 -7.04 15.62 8.99
N TYR A 114 -6.78 14.33 8.77
CA TYR A 114 -6.67 13.32 9.82
C TYR A 114 -5.24 12.98 10.21
N LYS A 115 -4.25 13.73 9.68
CA LYS A 115 -2.81 13.50 9.86
C LYS A 115 -2.34 12.13 9.39
N ILE A 116 -3.01 11.56 8.40
CA ILE A 116 -2.61 10.27 7.84
C ILE A 116 -1.54 10.54 6.77
N PRO A 117 -0.35 9.93 6.88
CA PRO A 117 0.70 10.08 5.88
C PRO A 117 0.21 9.58 4.51
N MET A 118 0.61 10.29 3.45
CA MET A 118 0.30 9.92 2.08
C MET A 118 1.59 9.86 1.27
N PRO A 119 1.66 9.01 0.23
CA PRO A 119 2.80 8.96 -0.66
C PRO A 119 2.76 10.20 -1.54
N GLN A 120 3.70 10.31 -2.46
CA GLN A 120 3.58 11.31 -3.51
C GLN A 120 2.21 11.19 -4.18
N ALA A 121 1.57 12.32 -4.46
CA ALA A 121 0.19 12.38 -4.95
C ALA A 121 -0.09 11.48 -6.17
N ASN A 122 0.91 11.23 -7.01
CA ASN A 122 0.82 10.37 -8.19
C ASN A 122 0.66 8.87 -7.85
N HIS A 123 0.97 8.46 -6.63
CA HIS A 123 0.84 7.09 -6.14
C HIS A 123 -0.45 6.86 -5.34
N VAL A 124 -1.23 7.93 -5.07
CA VAL A 124 -2.52 7.80 -4.39
C VAL A 124 -3.61 7.63 -5.43
N LYS A 125 -4.33 6.51 -5.33
CA LYS A 125 -5.50 6.27 -6.18
C LYS A 125 -6.69 7.05 -5.62
N VAL A 126 -7.31 7.88 -6.46
CA VAL A 126 -8.52 8.62 -6.08
C VAL A 126 -9.71 8.08 -6.84
N GLN A 127 -10.74 7.65 -6.12
CA GLN A 127 -11.99 7.16 -6.71
C GLN A 127 -13.15 8.08 -6.31
N SER A 128 -14.08 8.31 -7.24
CA SER A 128 -15.36 8.93 -6.94
C SER A 128 -16.48 8.12 -7.58
N LYS A 129 -17.55 7.88 -6.82
CA LYS A 129 -18.70 7.10 -7.27
C LYS A 129 -20.00 7.80 -6.89
N LEU A 130 -20.98 7.76 -7.79
CA LEU A 130 -22.36 8.09 -7.47
C LEU A 130 -23.09 6.84 -6.99
N VAL A 131 -23.72 6.93 -5.83
CA VAL A 131 -24.41 5.83 -5.18
C VAL A 131 -25.90 6.10 -5.02
N LYS A 132 -26.71 5.05 -5.14
CA LYS A 132 -28.17 5.11 -5.04
C LYS A 132 -28.63 5.26 -3.59
N GLN A 133 -29.92 5.47 -3.39
CA GLN A 133 -30.53 5.52 -2.07
C GLN A 133 -30.38 4.16 -1.38
N GLY A 134 -29.85 4.14 -0.15
CA GLY A 134 -29.57 2.91 0.60
C GLY A 134 -28.11 2.44 0.55
N GLU A 135 -27.29 2.95 -0.38
CA GLU A 135 -25.84 2.74 -0.35
C GLU A 135 -25.16 3.74 0.59
N SER A 136 -24.09 3.27 1.24
CA SER A 136 -23.22 4.06 2.10
C SER A 136 -22.61 5.26 1.35
N ARG A 137 -22.62 6.42 2.00
CA ARG A 137 -22.05 7.67 1.50
C ARG A 137 -20.86 8.10 2.36
N GLY A 138 -20.04 9.02 1.86
CA GLY A 138 -18.92 9.61 2.61
C GLY A 138 -17.56 9.34 1.97
N PHE A 139 -16.52 9.36 2.79
CA PHE A 139 -15.14 9.10 2.36
C PHE A 139 -14.67 7.76 2.87
N TRP A 140 -13.90 7.06 2.04
CA TRP A 140 -13.14 5.89 2.42
C TRP A 140 -11.67 6.14 2.15
N MET A 141 -10.82 5.69 3.05
CA MET A 141 -9.38 5.77 2.91
C MET A 141 -8.81 4.38 3.15
N ARG A 142 -8.06 3.87 2.18
CA ARG A 142 -7.26 2.67 2.35
C ARG A 142 -5.92 3.07 2.92
N VAL A 143 -5.61 2.55 4.10
CA VAL A 143 -4.35 2.79 4.79
C VAL A 143 -3.62 1.46 4.90
N ARG A 144 -2.42 1.41 4.34
CA ARG A 144 -1.49 0.31 4.54
C ARG A 144 -0.62 0.60 5.76
N LEU A 145 -0.51 -0.32 6.70
CA LEU A 145 0.38 -0.18 7.85
C LEU A 145 1.76 -0.72 7.46
N ARG A 146 2.79 0.13 7.52
CA ARG A 146 4.17 -0.29 7.23
C ARG A 146 4.74 -1.09 8.38
N GLY A 147 5.48 -2.16 8.04
CA GLY A 147 6.28 -2.90 8.99
C GLY A 147 7.52 -2.12 9.45
N SER A 148 8.10 -2.53 10.58
CA SER A 148 9.28 -1.88 11.19
C SER A 148 10.49 -1.84 10.26
N GLU A 149 10.61 -2.82 9.36
CA GLU A 149 11.69 -2.90 8.37
C GLU A 149 11.55 -1.88 7.23
N GLU A 150 10.31 -1.58 6.79
CA GLU A 150 10.06 -0.55 5.76
C GLU A 150 10.29 0.87 6.32
N LEU A 151 9.99 1.09 7.60
CA LEU A 151 10.25 2.35 8.30
C LEU A 151 11.74 2.63 8.55
N ALA A 152 12.58 1.59 8.56
CA ALA A 152 14.02 1.71 8.78
C ALA A 152 14.84 1.90 7.49
N GLN A 153 14.21 1.77 6.31
CA GLN A 153 14.84 1.93 5.00
C GLN A 153 14.65 3.32 4.37
N GLU A 154 13.88 4.22 5.00
CA GLU A 154 13.69 5.62 4.58
C GLU A 154 14.57 6.61 5.37
#